data_AF-A0AAW3Q6E4-F1
#
_entry.id   AF-A0AAW3Q6E4-F1
#
_cell.length_a   1.000
_cell.length_b   1.000
_cell.length_c   1.000
_cell.angle_alpha   90.00
_cell.angle_beta   90.00
_cell.angle_gamma   90.00
#
_symmetry.space_group_name_H-M   'P 1'
#
loop_
_entity.id
_entity.type
_entity.pdbx_description
1 polymer ?
#
loop_
_entity_poly.entity_id
_entity_poly.type
_entity_poly.pdbx_seq_one_letter_code
_entity_poly.pdbx_strand_id
1 'polypeptide(L)'
;MLAVRIAHALGLITALLAGVAQAGNQPLAGTFVGHGRQCDGQLRLTEKTIEWRTPFAHCAKRPYRVIGSDPTAAPPKIAFLLKGQPCGFGVISLDFDPAYPDYWIAKGYRNLDGYNSDSADVLRCSMKRVKQ
;
A
#
# COMPACT_ATOMS: atom_id res chain seq x y z
N MET A 1 -69.29 5.64 34.97
CA MET A 1 -69.07 4.61 33.95
C MET A 1 -67.78 4.94 33.22
N LEU A 2 -66.76 4.08 33.34
CA LEU A 2 -65.39 4.31 32.85
C LEU A 2 -65.37 4.37 31.31
N ALA A 3 -64.87 5.47 30.75
CA ALA A 3 -64.50 5.57 29.35
C ALA A 3 -62.98 5.36 29.23
N VAL A 4 -62.61 4.23 28.60
CA VAL A 4 -61.24 3.80 28.33
C VAL A 4 -60.56 4.81 27.40
N ARG A 5 -59.47 5.43 27.87
CA ARG A 5 -58.58 6.25 27.03
C ARG A 5 -57.57 5.35 26.35
N ILE A 6 -57.71 5.18 25.04
CA ILE A 6 -56.75 4.48 24.17
C ILE A 6 -55.53 5.39 24.03
N ALA A 7 -54.42 5.03 24.69
CA ALA A 7 -53.16 5.74 24.56
C ALA A 7 -52.46 5.32 23.26
N HIS A 8 -52.30 6.28 22.35
CA HIS A 8 -51.50 6.13 21.12
C HIS A 8 -50.02 6.00 21.51
N ALA A 9 -49.44 4.80 21.36
CA ALA A 9 -48.01 4.60 21.48
C ALA A 9 -47.33 4.97 20.15
N LEU A 10 -46.96 6.25 19.97
CA LEU A 10 -45.92 6.64 19.00
C LEU A 10 -44.56 6.43 19.67
N GLY A 11 -43.87 5.34 19.30
CA GLY A 11 -42.53 5.01 19.78
C GLY A 11 -41.51 4.99 18.65
N LEU A 12 -40.79 6.11 18.52
CA LEU A 12 -39.63 6.41 17.65
C LEU A 12 -38.77 5.21 17.18
N ILE A 13 -38.72 5.00 15.86
CA ILE A 13 -37.68 4.20 15.20
C ILE A 13 -36.40 5.06 15.15
N THR A 14 -35.49 4.84 16.09
CA THR A 14 -34.12 5.39 16.00
C THR A 14 -33.31 4.52 15.06
N ALA A 15 -33.22 4.92 13.80
CA ALA A 15 -32.30 4.32 12.84
C ALA A 15 -30.86 4.64 13.27
N LEU A 16 -30.16 3.67 13.84
CA LEU A 16 -28.71 3.72 13.99
C LEU A 16 -28.07 3.72 12.60
N LEU A 17 -27.74 4.91 12.10
CA LEU A 17 -26.74 5.08 11.06
C LEU A 17 -25.37 4.75 11.67
N ALA A 18 -25.07 3.45 11.79
CA ALA A 18 -23.70 3.00 11.95
C ALA A 18 -22.95 3.39 10.67
N GLY A 19 -22.27 4.54 10.70
CA GLY A 19 -21.33 4.91 9.66
C GLY A 19 -20.29 3.81 9.57
N VAL A 20 -20.34 3.03 8.49
CA VAL A 20 -19.24 2.15 8.12
C VAL A 20 -18.05 3.08 7.87
N ALA A 21 -17.16 3.18 8.85
CA ALA A 21 -15.83 3.68 8.59
C ALA A 21 -15.22 2.67 7.62
N GLN A 22 -15.33 2.96 6.32
CA GLN A 22 -14.56 2.25 5.32
C GLN A 22 -13.10 2.57 5.67
N ALA A 23 -12.45 1.67 6.41
CA ALA A 23 -11.00 1.61 6.49
C ALA A 23 -10.52 1.20 5.10
N GLY A 24 -10.62 2.11 4.13
CA GLY A 24 -9.96 1.96 2.85
C GLY A 24 -8.49 1.87 3.18
N ASN A 25 -7.92 0.67 2.99
CA ASN A 25 -6.53 0.35 3.28
C ASN A 25 -5.64 1.55 2.97
N GLN A 26 -5.18 2.25 4.01
CA GLN A 26 -4.30 3.37 3.80
C GLN A 26 -3.07 2.83 3.06
N PRO A 27 -2.66 3.46 1.95
CA PRO A 27 -1.44 3.04 1.25
C PRO A 27 -0.32 3.01 2.29
N LEU A 28 0.37 1.87 2.40
CA LEU A 28 1.51 1.69 3.29
C LEU A 28 2.41 2.93 3.21
N ALA A 29 2.53 3.71 4.29
CA ALA A 29 3.44 4.84 4.33
C ALA A 29 4.67 4.46 5.16
N GLY A 30 5.84 4.95 4.76
CA GLY A 30 7.07 4.68 5.49
C GLY A 30 8.33 4.94 4.70
N THR A 31 9.44 4.82 5.41
CA THR A 31 10.78 4.83 4.84
C THR A 31 11.38 3.44 4.99
N PHE A 32 11.98 2.94 3.92
CA PHE A 32 12.60 1.64 3.86
C PHE A 32 14.04 1.81 3.38
N VAL A 33 14.99 1.17 4.07
CA VAL A 33 16.41 1.28 3.78
C VAL A 33 16.93 -0.09 3.36
N GLY A 34 17.56 -0.12 2.19
CA GLY A 34 18.23 -1.30 1.67
C GLY A 34 19.73 -1.20 1.89
N HIS A 35 20.36 -2.36 1.99
CA HIS A 35 21.81 -2.48 2.08
C HIS A 35 22.34 -3.49 1.06
N GLY A 36 23.58 -3.31 0.62
CA GLY A 36 24.28 -4.16 -0.33
C GLY A 36 24.39 -3.55 -1.73
N ARG A 37 25.29 -4.11 -2.55
CA ARG A 37 25.77 -3.50 -3.81
C ARG A 37 24.69 -2.96 -4.76
N GLN A 38 23.52 -3.60 -4.82
CA GLN A 38 22.43 -3.17 -5.71
C GLN A 38 21.28 -2.45 -4.99
N CYS A 39 21.28 -2.50 -3.66
CA CYS A 39 20.17 -2.11 -2.82
C CYS A 39 20.51 -1.00 -1.83
N ASP A 40 21.78 -0.60 -1.74
CA ASP A 40 22.24 0.53 -0.93
C ASP A 40 21.46 1.80 -1.32
N GLY A 41 20.56 2.22 -0.44
CA GLY A 41 19.69 3.34 -0.71
C GLY A 41 18.40 3.33 0.10
N GLN A 42 17.46 4.16 -0.35
CA GLN A 42 16.23 4.44 0.38
C GLN A 42 15.03 4.45 -0.57
N LEU A 43 13.99 3.74 -0.16
CA LEU A 43 12.65 3.84 -0.70
C LEU A 43 11.79 4.63 0.29
N ARG A 44 11.19 5.73 -0.17
CA ARG A 44 10.31 6.56 0.64
C ARG A 44 8.92 6.57 0.02
N LEU A 45 7.94 6.15 0.82
CA LEU A 45 6.56 5.99 0.41
C LEU A 45 5.67 6.86 1.29
N THR A 46 4.87 7.68 0.63
CA THR A 46 3.83 8.52 1.23
C THR A 46 2.50 8.11 0.61
N GLU A 47 1.38 8.61 1.14
CA GLU A 47 0.04 8.30 0.62
C GLU A 47 -0.13 8.48 -0.90
N LYS A 48 0.59 9.43 -1.51
CA LYS A 48 0.39 9.82 -2.92
C LYS A 48 1.65 9.77 -3.77
N THR A 49 2.82 9.65 -3.14
CA THR A 49 4.11 9.71 -3.85
C THR A 49 5.08 8.67 -3.35
N ILE A 50 5.94 8.23 -4.26
CA ILE A 50 7.00 7.26 -4.02
C ILE A 50 8.30 7.81 -4.59
N GLU A 51 9.39 7.53 -3.91
CA GLU A 51 10.76 7.91 -4.26
C GLU A 51 11.64 6.70 -3.98
N TRP A 52 12.50 6.31 -4.92
CA TRP A 52 13.44 5.23 -4.71
C TRP A 52 14.80 5.58 -5.27
N ARG A 53 15.79 5.58 -4.39
CA ARG A 53 17.20 5.74 -4.75
C ARG A 53 17.92 4.43 -4.52
N THR A 54 18.57 3.93 -5.55
CA THR A 54 19.51 2.79 -5.54
C THR A 54 20.77 3.20 -6.30
N PRO A 55 21.84 2.38 -6.29
CA PRO A 55 23.06 2.71 -7.05
C PRO A 55 22.85 2.73 -8.57
N PHE A 56 21.79 2.08 -9.07
CA PHE A 56 21.53 1.91 -10.51
C PHE A 56 20.29 2.65 -11.01
N ALA A 57 19.42 3.11 -10.11
CA ALA A 57 18.19 3.80 -10.46
C ALA A 57 17.87 4.92 -9.46
N HIS A 58 17.49 6.07 -10.01
CA HIS A 58 17.15 7.25 -9.24
C HIS A 58 15.75 7.73 -9.63
N CYS A 59 14.77 7.22 -8.90
CA CYS A 59 13.38 7.65 -9.01
C CYS A 59 13.11 8.79 -8.04
N ALA A 60 13.18 10.04 -8.54
CA ALA A 60 12.74 11.20 -7.79
C ALA A 60 11.27 11.06 -7.37
N LYS A 61 10.89 11.78 -6.31
CA LYS A 61 9.54 11.79 -5.75
C LYS A 61 8.49 11.99 -6.84
N ARG A 62 7.60 11.01 -7.00
CA ARG A 62 6.61 11.01 -8.09
C ARG A 62 5.28 10.37 -7.70
N PRO A 63 4.18 10.77 -8.36
CA PRO A 63 2.88 10.20 -8.09
C PRO A 63 2.76 8.77 -8.63
N TYR A 64 1.88 8.00 -8.01
CA TYR A 64 1.59 6.62 -8.42
C TYR A 64 0.08 6.34 -8.44
N ARG A 65 -0.29 5.16 -8.93
CA ARG A 65 -1.59 4.51 -8.73
C ARG A 65 -1.35 3.14 -8.12
N VAL A 66 -2.13 2.76 -7.11
CA VAL A 66 -2.09 1.39 -6.57
C VAL A 66 -2.75 0.45 -7.60
N ILE A 67 -2.04 -0.61 -7.99
CA ILE A 67 -2.49 -1.58 -9.00
C ILE A 67 -2.60 -3.01 -8.47
N GLY A 68 -2.08 -3.25 -7.27
CA GLY A 68 -2.25 -4.49 -6.54
C GLY A 68 -2.22 -4.16 -5.06
N SER A 69 -3.23 -4.61 -4.35
CA SER A 69 -3.26 -4.69 -2.90
C SER A 69 -4.09 -5.93 -2.62
N ASP A 70 -3.47 -7.00 -2.16
CA ASP A 70 -4.21 -8.17 -1.72
C ASP A 70 -4.30 -8.12 -0.19
N PRO A 71 -5.41 -7.59 0.38
CA PRO A 71 -5.60 -7.56 1.83
C PRO A 71 -5.88 -8.94 2.43
N THR A 72 -6.16 -9.95 1.60
CA THR A 72 -6.36 -11.34 2.03
C THR A 72 -5.07 -12.17 1.94
N ALA A 73 -4.05 -11.69 1.21
CA ALA A 73 -2.76 -12.34 1.16
C ALA A 73 -2.04 -12.25 2.51
N ALA A 74 -1.68 -13.42 3.05
CA ALA A 74 -0.64 -13.55 4.06
C ALA A 74 0.63 -14.02 3.34
N PRO A 75 1.64 -13.16 3.11
CA PRO A 75 1.85 -11.79 3.64
C PRO A 75 1.30 -10.66 2.73
N PRO A 76 1.04 -9.46 3.28
CA PRO A 76 0.53 -8.34 2.51
C PRO A 76 1.50 -7.94 1.39
N LYS A 77 0.96 -7.82 0.18
CA LYS A 77 1.65 -7.32 -1.02
C LYS A 77 0.95 -6.07 -1.52
N ILE A 78 1.73 -5.05 -1.84
CA ILE A 78 1.24 -3.83 -2.47
C ILE A 78 2.10 -3.45 -3.69
N ALA A 79 1.46 -3.05 -4.77
CA ALA A 79 2.11 -2.66 -6.03
C ALA A 79 1.63 -1.30 -6.51
N PHE A 80 2.60 -0.49 -6.96
CA PHE A 80 2.45 0.91 -7.33
C PHE A 80 2.88 1.10 -8.79
N LEU A 81 1.94 1.51 -9.64
CA LEU A 81 2.24 1.97 -11.00
C LEU A 81 2.67 3.44 -10.96
N LEU A 82 3.91 3.71 -11.37
CA LEU A 82 4.47 5.07 -11.36
C LEU A 82 3.92 5.89 -12.53
N LYS A 83 3.66 7.18 -12.29
CA LYS A 83 3.22 8.11 -13.33
C LYS A 83 4.39 8.96 -13.85
N GLY A 84 4.34 9.34 -15.13
CA GLY A 84 5.35 10.18 -15.80
C GLY A 84 6.48 9.38 -16.44
N GLN A 85 7.58 10.05 -16.80
CA GLN A 85 8.71 9.45 -17.52
C GLN A 85 9.44 8.36 -16.70
N PRO A 86 9.74 7.17 -17.25
CA PRO A 86 10.38 6.10 -16.49
C PRO A 86 11.72 6.52 -15.88
N CYS A 87 11.93 6.21 -14.60
CA CYS A 87 13.20 6.43 -13.87
C CYS A 87 14.03 5.14 -13.75
N GLY A 88 13.82 4.21 -14.70
CA GLY A 88 14.25 2.81 -14.62
C GLY A 88 13.14 1.86 -14.15
N PHE A 89 12.18 2.36 -13.35
CA PHE A 89 11.01 1.58 -12.92
C PHE A 89 9.71 2.17 -13.46
N GLY A 90 8.81 1.30 -13.89
CA GLY A 90 7.41 1.60 -14.18
C GLY A 90 6.46 1.10 -13.08
N VAL A 91 6.81 -0.01 -12.42
CA VAL A 91 6.08 -0.55 -11.27
C VAL A 91 7.05 -0.82 -10.13
N ILE A 92 6.65 -0.47 -8.91
CA ILE A 92 7.34 -0.86 -7.68
C ILE A 92 6.37 -1.71 -6.85
N SER A 93 6.79 -2.88 -6.37
CA SER A 93 6.03 -3.65 -5.38
C SER A 93 6.79 -3.78 -4.07
N LEU A 94 6.02 -3.93 -3.00
CA LEU A 94 6.47 -4.22 -1.65
C LEU A 94 5.76 -5.47 -1.17
N ASP A 95 6.54 -6.51 -0.93
CA ASP A 95 6.06 -7.79 -0.43
C ASP A 95 6.56 -7.93 1.03
N PHE A 96 5.66 -8.12 2.00
CA PHE A 96 6.07 -8.30 3.40
C PHE A 96 6.77 -9.66 3.58
N ASP A 97 7.87 -9.67 4.34
CA ASP A 97 8.60 -10.91 4.64
C ASP A 97 8.19 -11.44 6.03
N PRO A 98 7.40 -12.52 6.12
CA PRO A 98 6.93 -13.04 7.40
C PRO A 98 8.07 -13.66 8.23
N ALA A 99 9.18 -14.07 7.61
CA ALA A 99 10.34 -14.59 8.33
C ALA A 99 11.17 -13.46 8.99
N TYR A 100 11.08 -12.25 8.44
CA TYR A 100 11.81 -11.07 8.90
C TYR A 100 10.86 -9.87 9.03
N PRO A 101 10.11 -9.73 10.13
CA PRO A 101 8.98 -8.79 10.23
C PRO A 101 9.37 -7.30 10.18
N ASP A 102 10.66 -6.98 10.36
CA ASP A 102 11.18 -5.61 10.16
C ASP A 102 11.51 -5.32 8.68
N TYR A 103 11.42 -6.31 7.79
CA TYR A 103 11.87 -6.26 6.40
C TYR A 103 10.74 -6.45 5.40
N TRP A 104 10.93 -5.82 4.25
CA TRP A 104 10.07 -5.88 3.08
C TRP A 104 10.93 -6.17 1.86
N ILE A 105 10.41 -6.97 0.94
CA ILE A 105 11.03 -7.16 -0.36
C ILE A 105 10.49 -6.10 -1.31
N ALA A 106 11.33 -5.13 -1.65
CA ALA A 106 11.06 -4.17 -2.70
C ALA A 106 11.47 -4.73 -4.06
N LYS A 107 10.56 -4.69 -5.02
CA LYS A 107 10.82 -5.07 -6.41
C LYS A 107 10.56 -3.90 -7.35
N GLY A 108 11.52 -3.61 -8.23
CA GLY A 108 11.42 -2.56 -9.25
C GLY A 108 11.36 -3.14 -10.65
N TYR A 109 10.18 -3.13 -11.26
CA TYR A 109 9.93 -3.62 -12.61
C TYR A 109 10.00 -2.47 -13.62
N ARG A 110 10.51 -2.74 -14.82
CA ARG A 110 10.64 -1.74 -15.88
C ARG A 110 9.30 -1.19 -16.38
N ASN A 111 8.25 -2.02 -16.41
CA ASN A 111 6.91 -1.66 -16.87
C ASN A 111 5.85 -2.61 -16.27
N LEU A 112 4.58 -2.38 -16.63
CA LEU A 112 3.44 -3.17 -16.14
C LEU A 112 3.48 -4.62 -16.64
N ASP A 113 3.94 -4.87 -17.87
CA ASP A 113 4.03 -6.23 -18.42
C ASP A 113 5.04 -7.07 -17.64
N GLY A 114 6.20 -6.49 -17.31
CA GLY A 114 7.21 -7.14 -16.48
C GLY A 114 6.71 -7.44 -15.06
N TYR A 115 5.83 -6.60 -14.50
CA TYR A 115 5.16 -6.91 -13.23
C TYR A 115 4.16 -8.06 -13.39
N ASN A 116 3.32 -8.03 -14.43
CA ASN A 116 2.28 -9.04 -14.66
C ASN A 116 2.85 -10.44 -14.95
N SER A 117 4.02 -10.52 -15.58
CA SER A 117 4.72 -11.77 -15.85
C SER A 117 5.68 -12.22 -14.75
N ASP A 118 5.81 -11.44 -13.66
CA ASP A 118 6.87 -11.58 -12.65
C ASP A 118 8.27 -11.78 -13.27
N SER A 119 8.64 -10.86 -14.17
CA SER A 119 9.91 -10.88 -14.88
C SER A 119 11.10 -11.10 -13.93
N ALA A 120 12.01 -12.00 -14.33
CA ALA A 120 13.27 -12.22 -13.62
C ALA A 120 14.24 -11.03 -13.72
N ASP A 121 14.06 -10.18 -14.73
CA ASP A 121 14.80 -8.92 -14.89
C ASP A 121 14.14 -7.81 -14.05
N VAL A 122 14.21 -7.99 -12.73
CA VAL A 122 13.65 -7.09 -11.73
C VAL A 122 14.71 -6.76 -10.69
N LEU A 123 14.82 -5.49 -10.29
CA LEU A 123 15.64 -5.16 -9.12
C LEU A 123 14.89 -5.64 -7.87
N ARG A 124 15.49 -6.58 -7.12
CA ARG A 124 14.91 -7.11 -5.88
C ARG A 124 15.81 -6.75 -4.69
N CYS A 125 15.24 -6.06 -3.70
CA CYS A 125 15.96 -5.60 -2.52
C CYS A 125 15.23 -5.97 -1.24
N SER A 126 15.95 -6.55 -0.27
CA SER A 126 15.46 -6.65 1.10
C SER A 126 15.68 -5.30 1.80
N MET A 127 14.59 -4.69 2.24
CA MET A 127 14.57 -3.33 2.76
C MET A 127 14.02 -3.33 4.18
N LYS A 128 14.78 -2.80 5.14
CA LYS A 128 14.33 -2.64 6.51
C LYS A 128 13.40 -1.43 6.61
N ARG A 129 12.21 -1.60 7.21
CA ARG A 129 11.33 -0.46 7.52
C ARG A 129 11.92 0.33 8.69
N VAL A 130 12.12 1.63 8.50
CA VAL A 130 12.58 2.53 9.55
C VAL A 130 11.40 2.82 10.49
N LYS A 131 11.58 2.54 11.78
CA LYS A 131 10.62 2.91 12.83
C LYS A 131 10.69 4.43 13.00
N GLN A 132 9.54 5.12 12.88
CA GLN A 132 9.42 6.56 13.11
C GLN A 132 9.24 6.84 14.60
#